data_AF-A0A382KBN1-F1
#
_entry.id   AF-A0A382KBN1-F1
#
_cell.length_a   1.000
_cell.length_b   1.000
_cell.length_c   1.000
_cell.angle_alpha   90.00
_cell.angle_beta   90.00
_cell.angle_gamma   90.00
#
_symmetry.space_group_name_H-M   'P 1'
#
loop_
_entity.id
_entity.type
_entity.pdbx_description
1 polymer ?
#
loop_
_entity_poly.entity_id
_entity_poly.type
_entity_poly.pdbx_seq_one_letter_code
_entity_poly.pdbx_strand_id
1 'polypeptide(L)' 'MKKNTLGIFGLLVTIFVVTALLNDKFISGYNMQNLIKWSSLYAVMSVGVAFVIITGGIDLSIGSVVGLVAVVLAYM' A
#
# COMPACT_ATOMS: atom_id res chain seq x y z
N MET A 1 -7.81 -9.86 -20.76
CA MET A 1 -7.97 -9.63 -19.30
C MET A 1 -9.32 -10.19 -18.88
N LYS A 2 -9.44 -10.85 -17.71
CA LYS A 2 -10.74 -11.37 -17.24
C LYS A 2 -11.72 -10.18 -17.11
N LYS A 3 -12.99 -10.38 -17.52
CA LYS A 3 -14.05 -9.34 -17.54
C LYS A 3 -14.19 -8.62 -16.18
N ASN A 4 -13.91 -9.34 -15.08
CA ASN A 4 -13.96 -8.81 -13.72
C ASN A 4 -12.81 -7.83 -13.41
N THR A 5 -11.60 -8.05 -13.94
CA THR A 5 -10.44 -7.17 -13.71
C THR A 5 -10.63 -5.82 -14.38
N LEU A 6 -11.23 -5.80 -15.57
CA LEU A 6 -11.61 -4.58 -16.28
C LEU A 6 -12.66 -3.79 -15.49
N GLY A 7 -13.64 -4.46 -14.88
CA GLY A 7 -14.63 -3.82 -14.01
C GLY A 7 -14.00 -3.17 -12.77
N ILE A 8 -13.10 -3.88 -12.08
CA ILE A 8 -12.40 -3.36 -10.89
C ILE A 8 -11.51 -2.16 -11.27
N PHE A 9 -10.79 -2.24 -12.38
CA PHE A 9 -9.97 -1.14 -12.86
C PHE A 9 -10.81 0.08 -13.24
N GLY A 10 -11.93 -0.13 -13.94
CA GLY A 10 -12.88 0.95 -14.25
C GLY A 10 -13.44 1.62 -13.01
N LEU A 11 -13.79 0.83 -11.98
CA LEU A 11 -14.24 1.35 -10.69
C LEU A 11 -13.15 2.22 -10.02
N LEU A 12 -11.91 1.73 -9.98
CA LEU A 12 -10.78 2.47 -9.40
C LEU A 12 -10.60 3.83 -10.07
N VAL A 13 -10.58 3.87 -11.40
CA VAL A 13 -10.43 5.12 -12.17
C VAL A 13 -11.60 6.05 -11.90
N THR A 14 -12.83 5.52 -11.85
CA THR A 14 -14.03 6.32 -11.60
C THR A 14 -13.97 6.98 -10.23
N ILE A 15 -13.65 6.22 -9.18
CA ILE A 15 -13.53 6.74 -7.82
C ILE A 15 -12.41 7.79 -7.76
N PHE A 16 -11.25 7.51 -8.36
CA PHE A 16 -10.13 8.44 -8.38
C PHE A 16 -10.52 9.79 -8.99
N VAL A 17 -11.17 9.77 -10.16
CA VAL A 17 -11.58 11.00 -10.87
C VAL A 17 -12.66 11.75 -10.09
N VAL A 18 -13.67 11.06 -9.57
CA VAL A 18 -14.74 11.69 -8.79
C VAL A 18 -14.17 12.33 -7.52
N THR A 19 -13.32 11.62 -6.76
CA THR A 19 -12.70 12.16 -5.55
C THR A 19 -11.75 13.33 -5.85
N ALA A 20 -11.02 13.27 -6.97
CA ALA A 20 -10.16 14.36 -7.43
C ALA A 20 -10.95 15.64 -7.74
N LEU A 21 -12.13 15.51 -8.35
CA LEU A 21 -12.99 16.65 -8.68
C LEU A 21 -13.73 17.23 -7.47
N LEU A 22 -14.07 16.39 -6.48
CA LEU A 22 -14.79 16.82 -5.29
C LEU A 22 -13.87 17.44 -4.21
N ASN A 23 -12.57 17.17 -4.25
CA ASN A 23 -11.64 17.63 -3.23
C ASN A 23 -10.24 17.94 -3.79
N ASP A 24 -9.93 19.23 -3.91
CA ASP A 24 -8.63 19.70 -4.40
C ASP A 24 -7.45 19.22 -3.53
N LYS A 25 -7.69 18.94 -2.23
CA LYS A 25 -6.64 18.40 -1.35
C LYS A 25 -6.24 16.98 -1.71
N PHE A 26 -7.10 16.23 -2.41
CA PHE A 26 -6.82 14.86 -2.82
C PHE A 26 -5.61 14.79 -3.76
N ILE A 27 -5.56 15.67 -4.77
CA ILE A 27 -4.44 15.77 -5.74
C ILE A 27 -3.31 16.69 -5.24
N SER A 28 -3.47 17.35 -4.09
CA SER A 28 -2.42 18.23 -3.55
C SER A 28 -1.06 17.52 -3.48
N GLY A 29 0.00 18.25 -3.79
CA GLY A 29 1.37 17.70 -3.79
C GLY A 29 1.78 17.11 -2.44
N TYR A 30 1.24 17.64 -1.34
CA TYR A 30 1.43 17.07 0.00
C TYR A 30 0.76 15.70 0.13
N ASN A 31 -0.52 15.57 -0.27
CA ASN A 31 -1.24 14.31 -0.17
C ASN A 31 -0.64 13.24 -1.09
N MET A 32 -0.24 13.62 -2.31
CA MET A 32 0.43 12.71 -3.24
C MET A 32 1.78 12.23 -2.70
N GLN A 33 2.59 13.14 -2.13
CA GLN A 33 3.86 12.75 -1.49
C GLN A 33 3.64 11.84 -0.29
N ASN A 34 2.65 12.13 0.54
CA ASN A 34 2.31 11.30 1.69
C ASN A 34 1.89 9.90 1.23
N LEU A 35 1.00 9.81 0.24
CA LEU A 35 0.56 8.54 -0.36
C LEU A 35 1.75 7.72 -0.87
N ILE A 36 2.66 8.35 -1.62
CA ILE A 36 3.87 7.68 -2.14
C ILE A 36 4.77 7.22 -0.99
N LYS A 37 4.97 8.02 0.06
CA LYS A 37 5.81 7.64 1.22
C LYS A 37 5.26 6.41 1.96
N TRP A 38 3.95 6.36 2.19
CA TRP A 38 3.32 5.19 2.79
C TRP A 38 3.44 3.97 1.87
N SER A 39 3.16 4.14 0.58
CA SER A 39 3.32 3.06 -0.41
C SER A 39 4.76 2.58 -0.54
N SER A 40 5.76 3.47 -0.44
CA SER A 40 7.17 3.11 -0.57
C SER A 40 7.65 2.26 0.59
N LEU A 41 7.13 2.49 1.80
CA LEU A 41 7.42 1.67 2.97
C LEU A 41 6.99 0.21 2.71
N TYR A 42 5.76 0.00 2.22
CA TYR A 42 5.30 -1.34 1.82
C TYR A 42 6.08 -1.94 0.65
N ALA A 43 6.47 -1.12 -0.33
CA ALA A 43 7.28 -1.59 -1.46
C ALA A 43 8.65 -2.12 -1.01
N VAL A 44 9.36 -1.37 -0.16
CA VAL A 44 10.67 -1.79 0.38
C VAL A 44 10.52 -3.06 1.22
N MET A 45 9.50 -3.15 2.09
CA MET A 45 9.24 -4.36 2.88
C MET A 45 8.98 -5.57 1.97
N SER A 46 8.21 -5.39 0.89
CA SER A 46 7.86 -6.48 -0.04
C SER A 46 9.08 -7.08 -0.75
N VAL A 47 10.13 -6.29 -0.99
CA VAL A 47 11.39 -6.77 -1.57
C VAL A 47 12.07 -7.75 -0.62
N GLY A 48 12.10 -7.46 0.68
CA GLY A 48 12.66 -8.37 1.69
C GLY A 48 11.90 -9.69 1.77
N VAL A 49 10.55 -9.61 1.77
CA VAL A 49 9.68 -10.80 1.78
C VAL A 49 9.82 -11.63 0.50
N ALA A 50 10.02 -11.00 -0.66
CA ALA A 50 10.20 -11.70 -1.92
C ALA A 50 11.38 -12.69 -1.88
N PHE A 51 12.51 -12.31 -1.29
CA PHE A 51 13.67 -13.21 -1.16
C PHE A 51 13.37 -14.44 -0.30
N VAL A 52 12.63 -14.27 0.80
CA VAL A 52 12.23 -15.37 1.68
C VAL A 52 11.29 -16.34 0.96
N ILE A 53 10.30 -15.79 0.24
CA ILE A 53 9.37 -16.62 -0.54
C ILE A 53 10.10 -17.41 -1.62
N ILE A 54 11.05 -16.76 -2.33
CA ILE A 54 11.85 -17.40 -3.38
C ILE A 54 12.71 -18.55 -2.84
N THR A 55 13.25 -18.44 -1.62
CA THR A 55 14.02 -19.52 -0.99
C THR A 55 13.16 -20.65 -0.41
N GLY A 56 11.84 -20.63 -0.61
CA GLY A 56 10.90 -21.66 -0.16
C GLY A 56 10.44 -21.50 1.29
N GLY A 57 10.79 -20.39 1.94
CA GLY A 57 10.27 -20.03 3.25
C GLY A 57 8.96 -19.24 3.12
N ILE A 58 7.90 -19.70 3.78
CA ILE A 58 6.71 -18.87 4.03
C ILE A 58 6.93 -18.14 5.36
N ASP A 59 8.04 -17.41 5.48
CA ASP A 59 8.36 -16.75 6.75
C ASP A 59 7.48 -15.51 6.93
N LEU A 60 6.40 -15.69 7.68
CA LEU A 60 5.46 -14.64 8.08
C LEU A 60 5.99 -13.82 9.27
N SER A 61 7.20 -14.10 9.78
CA SER A 61 7.82 -13.38 10.91
C SER A 61 7.91 -11.87 10.71
N ILE A 62 7.99 -11.37 9.47
CA ILE A 62 8.00 -9.93 9.22
C ILE A 62 6.71 -9.25 9.70
N GLY A 63 5.59 -9.97 9.65
CA GLY A 63 4.29 -9.46 10.11
C GLY A 63 4.25 -9.29 11.63
N SER A 64 4.84 -10.23 12.39
CA SER A 64 4.92 -10.13 13.85
C SER A 64 5.89 -9.04 14.30
N VAL A 65 7.01 -8.85 13.59
CA VAL A 65 7.96 -7.75 13.85
C VAL A 65 7.31 -6.39 13.61
N VAL A 66 6.63 -6.22 12.46
CA VAL A 66 5.91 -4.97 12.16
C VAL A 66 4.82 -4.70 13.20
N GLY A 67 4.07 -5.74 13.62
CA GLY A 67 3.05 -5.62 14.66
C GLY A 67 3.63 -5.19 16.02
N LEU A 68 4.74 -5.79 16.45
CA LEU A 68 5.42 -5.44 17.69
C LEU A 68 5.91 -3.98 17.66
N VAL A 69 6.59 -3.58 16.58
CA VAL A 69 7.09 -2.20 16.41
C VAL A 69 5.95 -1.20 16.42
N ALA A 70 4.82 -1.49 15.76
CA ALA A 70 3.66 -0.62 15.74
C ALA A 70 3.07 -0.41 17.15
N VAL A 71 2.94 -1.47 17.95
CA VAL A 71 2.43 -1.37 19.34
C VAL A 71 3.39 -0.58 20.23
N VAL A 72 4.69 -0.86 20.15
CA VAL A 72 5.70 -0.17 20.97
C VAL A 72 5.75 1.32 20.63
N LEU A 73 5.80 1.69 19.34
CA LEU A 73 5.83 3.09 18.92
C LEU A 73 4.52 3.83 19.19
N ALA A 74 3.38 3.14 19.19
CA ALA A 74 2.09 3.76 19.54
C ALA A 74 1.96 4.02 21.06
N TYR A 75 2.69 3.25 21.88
CA TYR A 75 2.72 3.43 23.34
C TYR A 75 3.71 4.51 23.80
N MET A 76 4.74 4.79 23.00
CA MET A 76 5.73 5.86 23.24
C MET A 76 5.21 7.24 22.82
#